data_AF-A0A2W0ECM4-F1
#
_entry.id   AF-A0A2W0ECM4-F1
#
_cell.length_a   1.000
_cell.length_b   1.000
_cell.length_c   1.000
_cell.angle_alpha   90.00
_cell.angle_beta   90.00
_cell.angle_gamma   90.00
#
_symmetry.space_group_name_H-M   'P 1'
#
loop_
_entity.id
_entity.type
_entity.pdbx_description
1 polymer ?
#
loop_
_entity_poly.entity_id
_entity_poly.type
_entity_poly.pdbx_seq_one_letter_code
_entity_poly.pdbx_strand_id
1 'polypeptide(L)'
;QSGDETAMTDTMRIFKWGVEGGKPAADEVGVQPEWFYKGDGSIVVRPGQPFPLPPFAEDAGEEPEIAGLYVIGHDGKPYRLGFAVGNEFSDHVMERKNYLYLAHSKLRSCSYGPELRIGELPQHLAGTSRILRDGEVLWQNEFLSGEANMCHSLANLEFHHFKYSQFLRPGDVHVHFFGTATLSFADGIRTQPGDLFEITQAEFGAPLINGIAPVPAAFEPGSVGTL
;
A
#
# COMPACT_ATOMS: atom_id res chain seq x y z
N GLN A 1 -1.34 -13.62 -33.37
CA GLN A 1 0.02 -13.08 -33.13
C GLN A 1 0.29 -13.19 -31.64
N SER A 2 0.92 -14.28 -31.22
CA SER A 2 1.43 -14.45 -29.86
C SER A 2 2.72 -13.64 -29.75
N GLY A 3 2.62 -12.44 -29.19
CA GLY A 3 3.81 -11.69 -28.78
C GLY A 3 4.63 -12.53 -27.81
N ASP A 4 5.95 -12.45 -27.96
CA ASP A 4 6.94 -13.25 -27.27
C ASP A 4 6.85 -13.10 -25.74
N GLU A 5 6.10 -14.00 -25.07
CA GLU A 5 5.89 -13.98 -23.61
C GLU A 5 7.18 -14.17 -22.81
N THR A 6 8.26 -14.59 -23.46
CA THR A 6 9.58 -14.75 -22.86
C THR A 6 10.30 -13.43 -22.59
N ALA A 7 9.87 -12.33 -23.20
CA ALA A 7 10.45 -11.00 -23.02
C ALA A 7 9.75 -10.15 -21.93
N MET A 8 8.62 -10.61 -21.38
CA MET A 8 7.90 -9.87 -20.33
C MET A 8 8.52 -10.09 -18.96
N THR A 9 8.69 -9.00 -18.20
CA THR A 9 9.05 -9.09 -16.77
C THR A 9 7.92 -9.77 -15.98
N ASP A 10 8.26 -10.36 -14.83
CA ASP A 10 7.27 -11.02 -13.98
C ASP A 10 6.16 -10.05 -13.53
N THR A 11 6.51 -8.81 -13.19
CA THR A 11 5.54 -7.74 -12.88
C THR A 11 4.57 -7.48 -14.03
N MET A 12 5.06 -7.38 -15.28
CA MET A 12 4.18 -7.20 -16.45
C MET A 12 3.26 -8.39 -16.66
N ARG A 13 3.73 -9.61 -16.38
CA ARG A 13 2.92 -10.83 -16.49
C ARG A 13 1.81 -10.86 -15.45
N ILE A 14 2.13 -10.54 -14.19
CA ILE A 14 1.14 -10.44 -13.10
C ILE A 14 0.09 -9.37 -13.42
N PHE A 15 0.52 -8.18 -13.89
CA PHE A 15 -0.40 -7.12 -14.30
C PHE A 15 -1.34 -7.57 -15.44
N LYS A 16 -0.79 -8.23 -16.48
CA LYS A 16 -1.58 -8.78 -17.59
C LYS A 16 -2.63 -9.78 -17.09
N TRP A 17 -2.24 -10.72 -16.24
CA TRP A 17 -3.19 -11.67 -15.65
C TRP A 17 -4.29 -10.95 -14.85
N GLY A 18 -3.93 -9.94 -14.06
CA GLY A 18 -4.89 -9.10 -13.35
C GLY A 18 -5.92 -8.46 -14.29
N VAL A 19 -5.48 -7.87 -15.40
CA VAL A 19 -6.41 -7.29 -16.40
C VAL A 19 -7.32 -8.36 -17.03
N GLU A 20 -6.78 -9.53 -17.33
CA GLU A 20 -7.50 -10.61 -18.04
C GLU A 20 -8.48 -11.38 -17.15
N GLY A 21 -8.20 -11.52 -15.85
CA GLY A 21 -8.97 -12.38 -14.95
C GLY A 21 -9.13 -11.88 -13.51
N GLY A 22 -8.76 -10.64 -13.21
CA GLY A 22 -8.85 -10.06 -11.87
C GLY A 22 -10.27 -9.64 -11.45
N LYS A 23 -11.19 -9.56 -12.42
CA LYS A 23 -12.61 -9.21 -12.24
C LYS A 23 -13.51 -10.35 -12.75
N PRO A 24 -13.57 -11.48 -12.02
CA PRO A 24 -14.40 -12.63 -12.39
C PRO A 24 -15.90 -12.29 -12.26
N ALA A 25 -16.76 -13.20 -12.73
CA ALA A 25 -18.19 -13.09 -12.44
C ALA A 25 -18.46 -13.24 -10.93
N ALA A 26 -19.66 -12.87 -10.49
CA ALA A 26 -20.06 -13.04 -9.09
C ALA A 26 -19.91 -14.52 -8.67
N ASP A 27 -19.43 -14.74 -7.45
CA ASP A 27 -19.16 -16.06 -6.84
C ASP A 27 -18.06 -16.91 -7.53
N GLU A 28 -17.35 -16.37 -8.51
CA GLU A 28 -16.18 -17.01 -9.12
C GLU A 28 -14.86 -16.47 -8.54
N VAL A 29 -13.84 -17.32 -8.52
CA VAL A 29 -12.49 -16.94 -8.08
C VAL A 29 -11.71 -16.42 -9.27
N GLY A 30 -11.17 -15.20 -9.15
CA GLY A 30 -10.35 -14.58 -10.17
C GLY A 30 -8.90 -15.00 -10.09
N VAL A 31 -8.05 -14.39 -10.91
CA VAL A 31 -6.61 -14.58 -10.82
C VAL A 31 -6.06 -14.00 -9.52
N GLN A 32 -5.01 -14.63 -8.99
CA GLN A 32 -4.34 -14.18 -7.79
C GLN A 32 -3.56 -12.88 -8.05
N PRO A 33 -3.77 -11.82 -7.23
CA PRO A 33 -2.99 -10.60 -7.31
C PRO A 33 -1.57 -10.81 -6.75
N GLU A 34 -0.68 -9.88 -7.07
CA GLU A 34 0.52 -9.65 -6.27
C GLU A 34 0.12 -9.28 -4.83
N TRP A 35 0.89 -9.77 -3.86
CA TRP A 35 0.61 -9.54 -2.44
C TRP A 35 1.90 -9.60 -1.64
N PHE A 36 2.03 -8.71 -0.65
CA PHE A 36 3.12 -8.74 0.31
C PHE A 36 2.62 -8.41 1.72
N TYR A 37 3.37 -8.85 2.72
CA TYR A 37 3.09 -8.57 4.13
C TYR A 37 3.89 -7.36 4.58
N LYS A 38 3.20 -6.34 5.11
CA LYS A 38 3.86 -5.11 5.60
C LYS A 38 4.26 -5.19 7.07
N GLY A 39 3.45 -5.83 7.91
CA GLY A 39 3.71 -5.95 9.34
C GLY A 39 2.49 -6.33 10.16
N ASP A 40 2.67 -6.32 11.48
CA ASP A 40 1.70 -6.77 12.48
C ASP A 40 0.85 -5.62 13.06
N GLY A 41 0.90 -4.44 12.43
CA GLY A 41 0.23 -3.23 12.88
C GLY A 41 1.10 -2.32 13.75
N SER A 42 2.22 -2.80 14.31
CA SER A 42 3.16 -1.95 15.07
C SER A 42 3.84 -0.87 14.23
N ILE A 43 3.86 -1.06 12.90
CA ILE A 43 4.46 -0.17 11.92
C ILE A 43 3.56 1.01 11.51
N VAL A 44 2.30 1.02 11.96
CA VAL A 44 1.31 2.04 11.57
C VAL A 44 1.61 3.35 12.29
N VAL A 45 1.83 4.40 11.51
CA VAL A 45 2.05 5.77 11.97
C VAL A 45 0.74 6.55 11.92
N ARG A 46 0.49 7.36 12.94
CA ARG A 46 -0.73 8.18 13.01
C ARG A 46 -0.70 9.27 11.92
N PRO A 47 -1.85 9.64 11.36
CA PRO A 47 -1.96 10.86 10.55
C PRO A 47 -1.37 12.08 11.29
N GLY A 48 -0.61 12.89 10.56
CA GLY A 48 0.12 14.05 11.05
C GLY A 48 1.47 13.72 11.71
N GLN A 49 1.84 12.45 11.87
CA GLN A 49 3.14 12.06 12.42
C GLN A 49 4.13 11.65 11.31
N PRO A 50 5.44 11.85 11.51
CA PRO A 50 6.44 11.51 10.51
C PRO A 50 6.68 10.00 10.44
N PHE A 51 6.92 9.51 9.22
CA PHE A 51 7.43 8.17 9.02
C PHE A 51 8.86 8.04 9.55
N PRO A 52 9.16 6.98 10.32
CA PRO A 52 10.51 6.69 10.76
C PRO A 52 11.36 6.23 9.57
N LEU A 53 12.48 6.91 9.34
CA LEU A 53 13.47 6.59 8.32
C LEU A 53 14.67 5.89 8.98
N PRO A 54 14.76 4.55 8.94
CA PRO A 54 15.89 3.83 9.53
C PRO A 54 17.16 4.02 8.69
N PRO A 55 18.36 3.89 9.28
CA PRO A 55 19.62 4.23 8.61
C PRO A 55 19.99 3.33 7.43
N PHE A 56 19.38 2.15 7.32
CA PHE A 56 19.59 1.24 6.20
C PHE A 56 18.63 1.48 5.03
N ALA A 57 17.61 2.34 5.20
CA ALA A 57 16.69 2.66 4.11
C ALA A 57 17.39 3.55 3.08
N GLU A 58 17.27 3.18 1.81
CA GLU A 58 17.89 3.90 0.68
C GLU A 58 16.91 4.90 0.04
N ASP A 59 15.62 4.72 0.32
CA ASP A 59 14.52 5.56 -0.15
C ASP A 59 13.38 5.62 0.87
N ALA A 60 12.53 6.62 0.68
CA ALA A 60 11.47 7.06 1.57
C ALA A 60 10.25 7.53 0.75
N GLY A 61 9.88 6.79 -0.30
CA GLY A 61 8.84 7.20 -1.22
C GLY A 61 7.43 6.94 -0.68
N GLU A 62 6.48 7.75 -1.13
CA GLU A 62 5.05 7.61 -0.87
C GLU A 62 4.36 6.78 -1.95
N GLU A 63 3.39 5.99 -1.52
CA GLU A 63 2.47 5.28 -2.39
C GLU A 63 1.03 5.58 -1.91
N PRO A 64 0.34 6.56 -2.53
CA PRO A 64 -1.04 6.93 -2.20
C PRO A 64 -2.02 5.86 -2.64
N GLU A 65 -2.83 5.38 -1.69
CA GLU A 65 -3.75 4.26 -1.93
C GLU A 65 -5.08 4.41 -1.20
N ILE A 66 -6.05 3.57 -1.56
CA ILE A 66 -7.20 3.28 -0.70
C ILE A 66 -6.92 1.99 0.05
N ALA A 67 -7.15 2.00 1.36
CA ALA A 67 -7.03 0.85 2.23
C ALA A 67 -8.41 0.39 2.72
N GLY A 68 -8.72 -0.90 2.57
CA GLY A 68 -9.84 -1.55 3.24
C GLY A 68 -9.52 -1.87 4.70
N LEU A 69 -10.47 -1.61 5.60
CA LEU A 69 -10.33 -1.83 7.04
C LEU A 69 -11.31 -2.92 7.49
N TYR A 70 -10.80 -3.97 8.14
CA TYR A 70 -11.56 -5.17 8.47
C TYR A 70 -11.34 -5.61 9.91
N VAL A 71 -12.35 -6.26 10.48
CA VAL A 71 -12.27 -7.03 11.73
C VAL A 71 -12.71 -8.46 11.46
N ILE A 72 -12.01 -9.42 12.04
CA ILE A 72 -12.48 -10.80 12.07
C ILE A 72 -13.43 -10.99 13.26
N GLY A 73 -14.67 -11.39 12.98
CA GLY A 73 -15.69 -11.63 13.98
C GLY A 73 -15.39 -12.85 14.87
N HIS A 74 -16.16 -12.98 15.95
CA HIS A 74 -16.09 -14.15 16.84
C HIS A 74 -16.45 -15.48 16.15
N ASP A 75 -17.13 -15.41 15.02
CA ASP A 75 -17.45 -16.51 14.11
C ASP A 75 -16.32 -16.86 13.13
N GLY A 76 -15.20 -16.13 13.16
CA GLY A 76 -14.08 -16.29 12.23
C GLY A 76 -14.32 -15.66 10.84
N LYS A 77 -15.42 -14.92 10.64
CA LYS A 77 -15.74 -14.28 9.37
C LYS A 77 -15.10 -12.88 9.29
N PRO A 78 -14.52 -12.47 8.15
CA PRO A 78 -14.07 -11.09 7.95
C PRO A 78 -15.28 -10.15 7.75
N TYR A 79 -15.24 -9.01 8.43
CA TYR A 79 -16.21 -7.93 8.30
C TYR A 79 -15.47 -6.65 7.90
N ARG A 80 -15.78 -6.13 6.72
CA ARG A 80 -15.28 -4.82 6.28
C ARG A 80 -16.01 -3.72 7.04
N LEU A 81 -15.26 -2.92 7.79
CA LEU A 81 -15.75 -1.74 8.49
C LEU A 81 -15.92 -0.56 7.53
N GLY A 82 -15.01 -0.46 6.55
CA GLY A 82 -15.01 0.58 5.54
C GLY A 82 -13.63 0.76 4.92
N PHE A 83 -13.34 1.99 4.53
CA PHE A 83 -12.14 2.36 3.78
C PHE A 83 -11.48 3.60 4.38
N ALA A 84 -10.20 3.79 4.08
CA ALA A 84 -9.48 5.02 4.37
C ALA A 84 -8.50 5.35 3.23
N VAL A 85 -8.11 6.61 3.12
CA VAL A 85 -6.90 6.98 2.37
C VAL A 85 -5.70 6.39 3.10
N GLY A 86 -4.74 5.87 2.35
CA GLY A 86 -3.52 5.25 2.83
C GLY A 86 -2.29 5.88 2.18
N ASN A 87 -1.19 5.87 2.94
CA ASN A 87 0.14 6.13 2.44
C ASN A 87 1.03 4.95 2.80
N GLU A 88 1.45 4.21 1.78
CA GLU A 88 2.35 3.09 1.90
C GLU A 88 3.79 3.62 1.69
N PHE A 89 4.62 3.57 2.74
CA PHE A 89 5.99 4.06 2.66
C PHE A 89 6.89 2.96 2.11
N SER A 90 7.67 3.28 1.09
CA SER A 90 8.42 2.29 0.32
C SER A 90 9.87 2.69 0.01
N ASP A 91 10.73 1.68 -0.04
CA ASP A 91 12.13 1.82 -0.45
C ASP A 91 12.30 1.34 -1.90
N HIS A 92 11.97 2.19 -2.86
CA HIS A 92 11.95 1.82 -4.26
C HIS A 92 13.36 1.58 -4.83
N VAL A 93 14.39 2.16 -4.20
CA VAL A 93 15.79 1.89 -4.55
C VAL A 93 16.12 0.43 -4.23
N MET A 94 15.72 -0.06 -3.05
CA MET A 94 15.88 -1.48 -2.68
C MET A 94 15.11 -2.39 -3.65
N GLU A 95 13.87 -2.05 -3.97
CA GLU A 95 13.00 -2.84 -4.86
C GLU A 95 13.57 -2.99 -6.27
N ARG A 96 14.04 -1.89 -6.87
CA ARG A 96 14.58 -1.89 -8.25
C ARG A 96 15.82 -2.75 -8.44
N LYS A 97 16.54 -3.08 -7.36
CA LYS A 97 17.75 -3.92 -7.45
C LYS A 97 17.43 -5.33 -7.89
N ASN A 98 16.33 -5.90 -7.40
CA ASN A 98 15.90 -7.25 -7.72
C ASN A 98 14.46 -7.46 -7.27
N TYR A 99 13.66 -8.17 -8.07
CA TYR A 99 12.28 -8.52 -7.70
C TYR A 99 12.18 -9.23 -6.33
N LEU A 100 13.16 -10.05 -5.95
CA LEU A 100 13.19 -10.73 -4.64
C LEU A 100 13.36 -9.77 -3.45
N TYR A 101 13.65 -8.49 -3.69
CA TYR A 101 13.77 -7.46 -2.65
C TYR A 101 12.47 -6.69 -2.40
N LEU A 102 11.38 -6.98 -3.12
CA LEU A 102 10.07 -6.39 -2.85
C LEU A 102 9.67 -6.54 -1.38
N ALA A 103 9.81 -7.73 -0.81
CA ALA A 103 9.47 -7.92 0.60
C ALA A 103 10.31 -7.02 1.54
N HIS A 104 11.59 -6.77 1.20
CA HIS A 104 12.46 -5.92 2.00
C HIS A 104 12.19 -4.42 1.81
N SER A 105 11.78 -4.00 0.60
CA SER A 105 11.42 -2.60 0.33
C SER A 105 10.15 -2.19 1.06
N LYS A 106 9.21 -3.14 1.21
CA LYS A 106 7.90 -2.92 1.82
C LYS A 106 7.91 -3.01 3.36
N LEU A 107 8.95 -3.58 4.00
CA LEU A 107 9.11 -3.58 5.46
C LEU A 107 9.49 -2.19 5.99
N ARG A 108 8.53 -1.28 5.92
CA ARG A 108 8.58 0.15 6.25
C ARG A 108 7.22 0.54 6.85
N SER A 109 7.14 1.72 7.46
CA SER A 109 5.88 2.20 8.04
C SER A 109 4.78 2.43 7.01
N CYS A 110 3.54 2.58 7.48
CA CYS A 110 2.44 3.09 6.67
C CYS A 110 1.56 3.98 7.53
N SER A 111 0.70 4.76 6.88
CA SER A 111 -0.36 5.51 7.56
C SER A 111 -1.66 5.34 6.79
N TYR A 112 -2.78 5.49 7.49
CA TYR A 112 -4.10 5.52 6.89
C TYR A 112 -5.06 6.35 7.73
N GLY A 113 -6.16 6.79 7.12
CA GLY A 113 -7.12 7.72 7.70
C GLY A 113 -6.96 9.10 7.06
N PRO A 114 -7.15 10.21 7.81
CA PRO A 114 -7.61 10.26 9.19
C PRO A 114 -9.07 9.84 9.37
N GLU A 115 -9.83 9.76 8.29
CA GLU A 115 -11.26 9.43 8.33
C GLU A 115 -11.55 8.01 7.85
N LEU A 116 -12.56 7.39 8.46
CA LEU A 116 -13.14 6.13 8.02
C LEU A 116 -14.36 6.42 7.14
N ARG A 117 -14.30 6.00 5.88
CA ARG A 117 -15.44 6.00 4.98
C ARG A 117 -16.19 4.67 5.09
N ILE A 118 -17.45 4.73 5.50
CA ILE A 118 -18.35 3.57 5.53
C ILE A 118 -19.15 3.42 4.24
N GLY A 119 -19.76 2.25 4.03
CA GLY A 119 -20.59 1.96 2.87
C GLY A 119 -19.80 1.47 1.65
N GLU A 120 -20.44 1.48 0.48
CA GLU A 120 -19.80 1.06 -0.78
C GLU A 120 -18.75 2.08 -1.24
N LEU A 121 -17.63 1.57 -1.75
CA LEU A 121 -16.60 2.41 -2.36
C LEU A 121 -17.07 2.85 -3.75
N PRO A 122 -16.93 4.13 -4.12
CA PRO A 122 -17.19 4.58 -5.48
C PRO A 122 -16.33 3.80 -6.49
N GLN A 123 -16.92 3.47 -7.63
CA GLN A 123 -16.25 2.71 -8.69
C GLN A 123 -15.04 3.46 -9.27
N HIS A 124 -15.11 4.79 -9.30
CA HIS A 124 -14.03 5.65 -9.74
C HIS A 124 -13.74 6.69 -8.66
N LEU A 125 -12.46 6.78 -8.28
CA LEU A 125 -11.93 7.79 -7.38
C LEU A 125 -10.74 8.46 -8.05
N ALA A 126 -10.70 9.79 -8.00
CA ALA A 126 -9.55 10.59 -8.35
C ALA A 126 -9.16 11.42 -7.12
N GLY A 127 -7.91 11.30 -6.71
CA GLY A 127 -7.32 12.03 -5.60
C GLY A 127 -6.04 12.74 -6.03
N THR A 128 -5.39 13.41 -5.08
CA THR A 128 -4.14 14.12 -5.33
C THR A 128 -3.12 13.70 -4.28
N SER A 129 -1.91 13.39 -4.74
CA SER A 129 -0.73 13.21 -3.90
C SER A 129 0.21 14.40 -4.11
N ARG A 130 0.74 14.95 -3.02
CA ARG A 130 1.67 16.07 -3.00
C ARG A 130 2.85 15.76 -2.09
N ILE A 131 4.00 16.28 -2.49
CA ILE A 131 5.18 16.41 -1.64
C ILE A 131 5.45 17.90 -1.47
N LEU A 132 5.49 18.35 -0.22
CA LEU A 132 5.87 19.70 0.14
C LEU A 132 7.25 19.69 0.78
N ARG A 133 8.09 20.66 0.41
CA ARG A 133 9.40 20.92 1.00
C ARG A 133 9.49 22.40 1.33
N ASP A 134 9.82 22.72 2.58
CA ASP A 134 9.90 24.09 3.09
C ASP A 134 8.60 24.90 2.87
N GLY A 135 7.44 24.21 2.89
CA GLY A 135 6.11 24.81 2.68
C GLY A 135 5.70 24.99 1.22
N GLU A 136 6.59 24.71 0.26
CA GLU A 136 6.32 24.80 -1.17
C GLU A 136 6.06 23.42 -1.78
N VAL A 137 5.21 23.36 -2.80
CA VAL A 137 4.93 22.11 -3.52
C VAL A 137 6.14 21.74 -4.37
N LEU A 138 6.85 20.67 -3.98
CA LEU A 138 7.96 20.10 -4.73
C LEU A 138 7.46 19.23 -5.88
N TRP A 139 6.40 18.47 -5.64
CA TRP A 139 5.80 17.56 -6.60
C TRP A 139 4.32 17.37 -6.30
N GLN A 140 3.53 17.15 -7.35
CA GLN A 140 2.11 16.82 -7.25
C GLN A 140 1.68 15.99 -8.45
N ASN A 141 0.86 14.97 -8.21
CA ASN A 141 0.20 14.23 -9.27
C ASN A 141 -1.19 13.72 -8.85
N GLU A 142 -2.02 13.39 -9.83
CA GLU A 142 -3.28 12.68 -9.61
C GLU A 142 -2.99 11.20 -9.29
N PHE A 143 -3.78 10.63 -8.38
CA PHE A 143 -3.84 9.18 -8.20
C PHE A 143 -5.26 8.69 -8.41
N LEU A 144 -5.41 7.61 -9.18
CA LEU A 144 -6.69 7.01 -9.51
C LEU A 144 -6.88 5.73 -8.69
N SER A 145 -8.08 5.54 -8.16
CA SER A 145 -8.46 4.33 -7.43
C SER A 145 -9.94 4.00 -7.63
N GLY A 146 -10.47 3.01 -6.92
CA GLY A 146 -11.79 2.43 -7.17
C GLY A 146 -11.74 1.37 -8.28
N GLU A 147 -12.68 0.43 -8.24
CA GLU A 147 -12.65 -0.78 -9.07
C GLU A 147 -12.59 -0.51 -10.58
N ALA A 148 -13.09 0.62 -11.07
CA ALA A 148 -12.98 1.01 -12.47
C ALA A 148 -11.51 1.22 -12.92
N ASN A 149 -10.64 1.64 -12.00
CA ASN A 149 -9.23 1.93 -12.26
C ASN A 149 -8.28 0.81 -11.82
N MET A 150 -8.77 -0.25 -11.17
CA MET A 150 -7.97 -1.38 -10.70
C MET A 150 -8.05 -2.58 -11.64
N CYS A 151 -7.04 -3.45 -11.65
CA CYS A 151 -7.07 -4.70 -12.40
C CYS A 151 -7.94 -5.77 -11.71
N HIS A 152 -8.01 -5.73 -10.38
CA HIS A 152 -8.79 -6.68 -9.59
C HIS A 152 -10.06 -6.03 -9.04
N SER A 153 -11.13 -6.82 -8.90
CA SER A 153 -12.29 -6.42 -8.10
C SER A 153 -11.95 -6.50 -6.60
N LEU A 154 -12.65 -5.71 -5.77
CA LEU A 154 -12.51 -5.77 -4.31
C LEU A 154 -12.83 -7.17 -3.79
N ALA A 155 -13.89 -7.79 -4.31
CA ALA A 155 -14.28 -9.14 -3.91
C ALA A 155 -13.18 -10.17 -4.20
N ASN A 156 -12.47 -10.03 -5.33
CA ASN A 156 -11.35 -10.91 -5.67
C ASN A 156 -10.15 -10.66 -4.74
N LEU A 157 -9.79 -9.39 -4.47
CA LEU A 157 -8.73 -9.04 -3.52
C LEU A 157 -9.04 -9.57 -2.11
N GLU A 158 -10.27 -9.41 -1.64
CA GLU A 158 -10.74 -9.90 -0.34
C GLU A 158 -10.71 -11.43 -0.27
N PHE A 159 -11.16 -12.14 -1.31
CA PHE A 159 -11.04 -13.60 -1.37
C PHE A 159 -9.58 -14.05 -1.26
N HIS A 160 -8.69 -13.45 -2.06
CA HIS A 160 -7.28 -13.83 -2.06
C HIS A 160 -6.56 -13.46 -0.77
N HIS A 161 -7.04 -12.47 -0.03
CA HIS A 161 -6.57 -12.15 1.32
C HIS A 161 -7.12 -13.16 2.35
N PHE A 162 -8.43 -13.36 2.42
CA PHE A 162 -9.07 -14.11 3.51
C PHE A 162 -9.21 -15.63 3.27
N LYS A 163 -8.81 -16.17 2.12
CA LYS A 163 -8.78 -17.62 1.88
C LYS A 163 -7.82 -18.40 2.80
N TYR A 164 -6.91 -17.71 3.49
CA TYR A 164 -5.93 -18.32 4.38
C TYR A 164 -6.41 -18.31 5.83
N SER A 165 -6.48 -19.49 6.47
CA SER A 165 -6.98 -19.64 7.84
C SER A 165 -6.22 -18.81 8.89
N GLN A 166 -4.94 -18.48 8.64
CA GLN A 166 -4.15 -17.63 9.53
C GLN A 166 -4.68 -16.19 9.65
N PHE A 167 -5.48 -15.73 8.68
CA PHE A 167 -6.09 -14.39 8.66
C PHE A 167 -7.56 -14.40 9.08
N LEU A 168 -8.04 -15.50 9.67
CA LEU A 168 -9.42 -15.68 10.12
C LEU A 168 -9.50 -15.86 11.64
N ARG A 169 -8.52 -15.34 12.39
CA ARG A 169 -8.53 -15.43 13.85
C ARG A 169 -9.47 -14.38 14.44
N PRO A 170 -10.45 -14.77 15.28
CA PRO A 170 -11.35 -13.83 15.94
C PRO A 170 -10.64 -12.68 16.64
N GLY A 171 -11.09 -11.46 16.36
CA GLY A 171 -10.55 -10.22 16.94
C GLY A 171 -9.38 -9.61 16.17
N ASP A 172 -8.79 -10.31 15.20
CA ASP A 172 -7.75 -9.74 14.36
C ASP A 172 -8.31 -8.57 13.53
N VAL A 173 -7.49 -7.54 13.35
CA VAL A 173 -7.77 -6.37 12.52
C VAL A 173 -6.87 -6.45 11.29
N HIS A 174 -7.45 -6.25 10.12
CA HIS A 174 -6.69 -6.18 8.86
C HIS A 174 -6.84 -4.81 8.22
N VAL A 175 -5.72 -4.32 7.70
CA VAL A 175 -5.65 -3.15 6.82
C VAL A 175 -5.08 -3.66 5.49
N HIS A 176 -5.88 -3.58 4.44
CA HIS A 176 -5.50 -4.07 3.10
C HIS A 176 -5.42 -2.90 2.14
N PHE A 177 -4.19 -2.55 1.77
CA PHE A 177 -3.82 -1.57 0.76
C PHE A 177 -4.06 -2.17 -0.63
N PHE A 178 -4.81 -1.50 -1.51
CA PHE A 178 -5.26 -2.06 -2.80
C PHE A 178 -4.34 -1.78 -3.99
N GLY A 179 -3.14 -1.26 -3.73
CA GLY A 179 -2.14 -0.90 -4.72
C GLY A 179 -2.25 0.55 -5.19
N THR A 180 -1.12 1.12 -5.58
CA THR A 180 -1.00 2.41 -6.26
C THR A 180 -0.49 2.23 -7.70
N ALA A 181 -0.73 3.25 -8.53
CA ALA A 181 -0.04 3.45 -9.80
C ALA A 181 0.70 4.80 -9.87
N THR A 182 0.63 5.61 -8.80
CA THR A 182 1.18 6.95 -8.72
C THR A 182 2.26 6.96 -7.64
N LEU A 183 3.49 7.33 -7.98
CA LEU A 183 4.60 7.46 -7.02
C LEU A 183 5.62 8.49 -7.54
N SER A 184 6.04 9.43 -6.70
CA SER A 184 6.98 10.48 -7.12
C SER A 184 8.34 9.94 -7.56
N PHE A 185 8.73 8.76 -7.07
CA PHE A 185 10.00 8.13 -7.40
C PHE A 185 10.11 7.77 -8.89
N ALA A 186 8.99 7.51 -9.57
CA ALA A 186 8.96 7.31 -11.02
C ALA A 186 9.34 8.60 -11.79
N ASP A 187 9.03 9.75 -11.21
CA ASP A 187 9.35 11.08 -11.75
C ASP A 187 10.73 11.60 -11.28
N GLY A 188 11.51 10.74 -10.61
CA GLY A 188 12.87 11.08 -10.14
C GLY A 188 12.91 11.99 -8.91
N ILE A 189 11.78 12.15 -8.21
CA ILE A 189 11.76 12.88 -6.93
C ILE A 189 12.40 12.04 -5.84
N ARG A 190 13.35 12.64 -5.13
CA ARG A 190 13.97 12.07 -3.94
C ARG A 190 13.47 12.79 -2.70
N THR A 191 12.78 12.04 -1.85
CA THR A 191 12.27 12.52 -0.57
C THR A 191 13.38 12.55 0.48
N GLN A 192 13.21 13.40 1.50
CA GLN A 192 14.17 13.57 2.58
C GLN A 192 13.49 14.03 3.88
N PRO A 193 14.15 13.88 5.05
CA PRO A 193 13.67 14.49 6.29
C PRO A 193 13.36 15.98 6.12
N GLY A 194 12.18 16.39 6.61
CA GLY A 194 11.62 17.74 6.42
C GLY A 194 10.57 17.84 5.31
N ASP A 195 10.49 16.85 4.42
CA ASP A 195 9.39 16.76 3.46
C ASP A 195 8.08 16.35 4.15
N LEU A 196 6.96 16.80 3.58
CA LEU A 196 5.62 16.42 3.97
C LEU A 196 4.88 15.81 2.78
N PHE A 197 4.31 14.63 2.99
CA PHE A 197 3.33 14.03 2.11
C PHE A 197 1.95 14.54 2.47
N GLU A 198 1.16 14.94 1.47
CA GLU A 198 -0.26 15.26 1.60
C GLU A 198 -1.04 14.48 0.54
N ILE A 199 -1.97 13.64 0.98
CA ILE A 199 -2.83 12.84 0.10
C ILE A 199 -4.28 13.19 0.39
N THR A 200 -4.98 13.66 -0.64
CA THR A 200 -6.38 14.09 -0.57
C THR A 200 -7.26 13.28 -1.51
N GLN A 201 -8.48 12.94 -1.08
CA GLN A 201 -9.51 12.37 -1.93
C GLN A 201 -10.88 12.89 -1.46
N ALA A 202 -11.69 13.46 -2.35
CA ALA A 202 -12.92 14.18 -1.99
C ALA A 202 -13.99 13.37 -1.22
N GLU A 203 -14.01 12.04 -1.36
CA GLU A 203 -14.90 11.11 -0.65
C GLU A 203 -14.36 10.71 0.74
N PHE A 204 -13.15 11.15 1.09
CA PHE A 204 -12.46 10.87 2.35
C PHE A 204 -11.99 12.21 2.94
N GLY A 205 -12.77 12.79 3.86
CA GLY A 205 -12.76 14.21 4.20
C GLY A 205 -11.38 14.86 4.37
N ALA A 206 -10.82 14.85 5.57
CA ALA A 206 -9.52 15.49 5.82
C ALA A 206 -8.36 14.77 5.09
N PRO A 207 -7.33 15.51 4.63
CA PRO A 207 -6.14 14.92 4.00
C PRO A 207 -5.37 14.01 4.96
N LEU A 208 -4.79 12.95 4.41
CA LEU A 208 -3.75 12.19 5.08
C LEU A 208 -2.41 12.91 4.91
N ILE A 209 -1.81 13.32 6.03
CA ILE A 209 -0.54 14.04 6.04
C ILE A 209 0.49 13.26 6.85
N ASN A 210 1.69 13.06 6.33
CA ASN A 210 2.81 12.45 7.06
C ASN A 210 4.11 13.14 6.69
N GLY A 211 5.01 13.33 7.67
CA GLY A 211 6.37 13.80 7.39
C GLY A 211 7.38 12.65 7.27
N ILE A 212 8.66 12.99 7.25
CA ILE A 212 9.77 12.02 7.30
C ILE A 212 10.74 12.43 8.40
N ALA A 213 11.14 11.50 9.27
CA ALA A 213 12.11 11.75 10.32
C ALA A 213 13.10 10.58 10.49
N PRO A 214 14.40 10.84 10.61
CA PRO A 214 15.39 9.79 10.86
C PRO A 214 15.18 9.15 12.23
N VAL A 215 15.45 7.84 12.31
CA VAL A 215 15.47 7.08 13.58
C VAL A 215 16.79 6.31 13.71
N PRO A 216 17.26 6.02 14.94
CA PRO A 216 18.45 5.20 15.14
C PRO A 216 18.22 3.76 14.66
N ALA A 217 19.32 3.04 14.40
CA ALA A 217 19.26 1.61 14.13
C ALA A 217 18.65 0.86 15.34
N ALA A 218 17.73 -0.06 15.07
CA ALA A 218 17.13 -0.91 16.10
C ALA A 218 17.98 -2.16 16.41
N PHE A 219 18.91 -2.51 15.54
CA PHE A 219 19.70 -3.74 15.62
C PHE A 219 21.09 -3.54 15.01
N GLU A 220 22.10 -4.13 15.64
CA GLU A 220 23.49 -4.04 15.20
C GLU A 220 24.00 -5.40 14.70
N PRO A 221 24.81 -5.45 13.61
CA PRO A 221 25.40 -6.69 13.11
C PRO A 221 26.16 -7.47 14.20
N GLY A 222 25.93 -8.78 14.27
CA GLY A 222 26.62 -9.66 15.21
C GLY A 222 26.08 -9.63 16.65
N SER A 223 24.97 -8.93 16.93
CA SER A 223 24.36 -8.86 18.27
C SER A 223 23.33 -9.96 18.57
N VAL A 224 23.20 -10.97 17.71
CA VAL A 224 22.34 -12.13 17.97
C VAL A 224 22.93 -12.97 19.11
N GLY A 225 22.21 -13.04 20.23
CA GLY A 225 22.57 -13.92 21.35
C GLY A 225 22.12 -15.38 21.13
N THR A 226 22.80 -16.30 21.81
CA THR A 226 22.37 -17.70 21.96
C THR A 226 21.79 -17.89 23.36
N LEU A 227 20.63 -18.55 23.47
CA LEU A 227 20.02 -18.94 24.74
C LEU A 227 20.43 -20.36 25.15
#